data_AF-A0A068S160-F1
#
_entry.id   AF-A0A068S160-F1
#
_cell.length_a   1.000
_cell.length_b   1.000
_cell.length_c   1.000
_cell.angle_alpha   90.00
_cell.angle_beta   90.00
_cell.angle_gamma   90.00
#
_symmetry.space_group_name_H-M   'P 1'
#
loop_
_entity.id
_entity.type
_entity.pdbx_description
1 polymer ?
#
loop_
_entity_poly.entity_id
_entity_poly.type
_entity_poly.pdbx_seq_one_letter_code
_entity_poly.pdbx_strand_id
1 'polypeptide(L)'
;MPSMNLAMPVNVPDNMPYLSSVKAWCHIGQAVLTLLVICVVAPVIATEIKFYGGSQAAPNWTLFVAIFTCWIPGLLVYFPWAYDRQNKFKRIAKFSMKPRTSLIFTAAGSFLWAAAGIAMTVHANKPEHCNLDSSRARSDDAYASAWPAQCNCAKAAAAFSWFLLLMWLATLACSIILFWNEKQLAHKNLKEFRQNEQQQQQQQEYDEEQATEPLHSPADKHEIPAPTMSNIPIDSVQQPLYAPSTSPPPPPIAAHGGAGYYHHTPEPPMTSFTPEPPFIPPQPTASTTPAFNAMPQPYYHQQQQPYH
;
A
#
# COMPACT_ATOMS: atom_id res chain seq x y z
N MET A 1 11.20 -31.00 6.31
CA MET A 1 11.25 -29.52 6.17
C MET A 1 10.48 -28.92 7.33
N PRO A 2 11.09 -28.07 8.18
CA PRO A 2 10.38 -27.44 9.28
C PRO A 2 9.23 -26.60 8.72
N SER A 3 8.00 -26.89 9.17
CA SER A 3 6.83 -26.09 8.82
C SER A 3 7.03 -24.68 9.36
N MET A 4 7.21 -23.71 8.47
CA MET A 4 7.19 -22.30 8.85
C MET A 4 5.76 -21.91 9.20
N ASN A 5 5.30 -22.30 10.39
CA ASN A 5 4.10 -21.75 11.01
C ASN A 5 4.43 -20.33 11.48
N LEU A 6 4.44 -19.41 10.51
CA LEU A 6 4.50 -17.98 10.77
C LEU A 6 3.12 -17.59 11.29
N ALA A 7 2.95 -17.56 12.61
CA ALA A 7 1.76 -17.02 13.27
C ALA A 7 1.77 -15.49 13.11
N MET A 8 1.57 -15.04 11.87
CA MET A 8 1.56 -13.62 11.55
C MET A 8 0.29 -13.02 12.19
N PRO A 9 0.39 -11.98 13.04
CA PRO A 9 -0.76 -11.32 13.68
C PRO A 9 -1.55 -10.44 12.70
N VAL A 10 -1.63 -10.85 11.44
CA VAL A 10 -2.66 -10.40 10.51
C VAL A 10 -3.85 -11.29 10.82
N ASN A 11 -5.04 -10.71 11.02
CA ASN A 11 -6.30 -11.45 11.12
C ASN A 11 -6.59 -12.16 9.78
N VAL A 12 -5.75 -13.13 9.43
CA VAL A 12 -6.04 -14.10 8.40
C VAL A 12 -7.12 -14.96 9.01
N PRO A 13 -8.34 -14.99 8.44
CA PRO A 13 -9.39 -15.80 9.01
C PRO A 13 -8.88 -17.24 9.11
N ASP A 14 -9.16 -17.91 10.23
CA ASP A 14 -8.61 -19.23 10.58
C ASP A 14 -8.88 -20.29 9.49
N ASN A 15 -9.83 -20.01 8.59
CA ASN A 15 -10.17 -20.85 7.45
C ASN A 15 -9.19 -20.80 6.27
N MET A 16 -8.17 -19.92 6.22
CA MET A 16 -7.26 -19.80 5.07
C MET A 16 -5.76 -19.56 5.42
N PRO A 17 -5.12 -20.43 6.23
CA PRO A 17 -3.68 -20.31 6.53
C PRO A 17 -2.77 -20.46 5.29
N TYR A 18 -3.26 -21.13 4.24
CA TYR A 18 -2.50 -21.34 3.01
C TYR A 18 -2.24 -20.06 2.21
N LEU A 19 -3.14 -19.06 2.32
CA LEU A 19 -3.09 -17.87 1.46
C LEU A 19 -1.88 -16.97 1.78
N SER A 20 -1.49 -16.88 3.06
CA SER A 20 -0.30 -16.14 3.48
C SER A 20 0.99 -16.79 2.94
N SER A 21 1.05 -18.12 2.96
CA SER A 21 2.16 -18.90 2.42
C SER A 21 2.28 -18.75 0.90
N VAL A 22 1.17 -18.86 0.17
CA VAL A 22 1.14 -18.64 -1.30
C VAL A 22 1.64 -17.26 -1.65
N LYS A 23 1.14 -16.22 -0.94
CA LYS A 23 1.58 -14.85 -1.17
C LYS A 23 3.08 -14.67 -0.96
N ALA A 24 3.65 -15.27 0.09
CA ALA A 24 5.09 -15.25 0.32
C ALA A 24 5.88 -15.91 -0.82
N TRP A 25 5.43 -17.09 -1.28
CA TRP A 25 6.04 -17.77 -2.43
C TRP A 25 5.93 -16.96 -3.72
N CYS A 26 4.81 -16.28 -3.96
CA CYS A 26 4.66 -15.37 -5.10
C CYS A 26 5.69 -14.23 -5.05
N HIS A 27 5.90 -13.61 -3.88
CA HIS A 27 6.91 -12.57 -3.72
C HIS A 27 8.35 -13.07 -3.91
N ILE A 28 8.67 -14.27 -3.42
CA ILE A 28 9.98 -14.90 -3.67
C ILE A 28 10.16 -15.15 -5.17
N GLY A 29 9.14 -15.70 -5.84
CA GLY A 29 9.15 -15.92 -7.28
C GLY A 29 9.30 -14.61 -8.08
N GLN A 30 8.66 -13.52 -7.64
CA GLN A 30 8.84 -12.18 -8.23
C GLN A 30 10.29 -11.72 -8.13
N ALA A 31 10.93 -11.86 -6.97
CA ALA A 31 12.33 -11.45 -6.78
C ALA A 31 13.28 -12.24 -7.70
N VAL A 32 13.12 -13.57 -7.78
CA VAL A 32 13.93 -14.43 -8.66
C VAL A 32 13.71 -14.07 -10.13
N LEU A 33 12.45 -13.94 -10.58
CA LEU A 33 12.14 -13.55 -11.96
C LEU A 33 12.67 -12.15 -12.30
N THR A 34 12.62 -11.21 -11.35
CA THR A 34 13.15 -9.85 -11.57
C THR A 34 14.67 -9.90 -11.78
N LEU A 35 15.39 -10.70 -10.98
CA LEU A 35 16.82 -10.92 -11.17
C LEU A 35 17.11 -11.54 -12.54
N LEU A 36 16.33 -12.54 -12.95
CA LEU A 36 16.46 -13.15 -14.28
C LEU A 36 16.25 -12.13 -15.40
N VAL A 37 15.23 -11.26 -15.29
CA VAL A 37 15.01 -10.16 -16.25
C VAL A 37 16.24 -9.25 -16.33
N ILE A 38 16.83 -8.85 -15.19
CA ILE A 38 18.05 -8.03 -15.17
C ILE A 38 19.19 -8.76 -15.90
N CYS A 39 19.38 -10.04 -15.62
CA CYS A 39 20.42 -10.86 -16.25
C CYS A 39 20.26 -11.00 -17.78
N VAL A 40 19.04 -11.00 -18.31
CA VAL A 40 18.81 -11.08 -19.76
C VAL A 40 18.74 -9.72 -20.46
N VAL A 41 18.34 -8.66 -19.76
CA VAL A 41 18.28 -7.30 -20.31
C VAL A 41 19.65 -6.63 -20.32
N ALA A 42 20.51 -6.88 -19.33
CA ALA A 42 21.84 -6.28 -19.27
C ALA A 42 22.73 -6.61 -20.49
N PRO A 43 22.80 -7.86 -21.00
CA PRO A 43 23.51 -8.18 -22.23
C PRO A 43 22.94 -7.50 -23.48
N VAL A 44 21.62 -7.26 -23.53
CA VAL A 44 20.97 -6.53 -24.63
C VAL A 44 21.48 -5.09 -24.66
N ILE A 45 21.42 -4.40 -23.52
CA ILE A 45 21.91 -3.03 -23.37
C ILE A 45 23.41 -2.93 -23.68
N ALA A 46 24.22 -3.85 -23.15
CA ALA A 46 25.67 -3.86 -23.37
C ALA A 46 26.02 -4.03 -24.86
N THR A 47 25.31 -4.90 -25.57
CA THR A 47 25.50 -5.13 -27.01
C THR A 47 25.10 -3.90 -27.81
N GLU A 48 23.97 -3.28 -27.50
CA GLU A 48 23.52 -2.06 -28.17
C GLU A 48 24.48 -0.88 -27.95
N ILE A 49 24.96 -0.68 -26.72
CA ILE A 49 25.96 0.36 -26.43
C ILE A 49 27.25 0.11 -27.20
N LYS A 50 27.74 -1.14 -27.26
CA LYS A 50 28.97 -1.50 -27.95
C LYS A 50 28.91 -1.16 -29.45
N PHE A 51 27.79 -1.43 -30.12
CA PHE A 51 27.72 -1.32 -31.57
C PHE A 51 26.99 -0.05 -32.06
N TYR A 52 25.98 0.43 -31.37
CA TYR A 52 25.23 1.64 -31.75
C TYR A 52 25.63 2.89 -30.98
N GLY A 53 26.53 2.78 -29.98
CA GLY A 53 26.91 3.91 -29.13
C GLY A 53 25.84 4.31 -28.10
N GLY A 54 24.73 3.58 -28.03
CA GLY A 54 23.63 3.80 -27.11
C GLY A 54 22.64 2.64 -27.12
N SER A 55 21.82 2.53 -26.07
CA SER A 55 20.77 1.52 -25.96
C SER A 55 19.39 2.10 -26.25
N GLN A 56 18.52 1.26 -26.83
CA GLN A 56 17.14 1.59 -27.14
C GLN A 56 16.31 1.84 -25.88
N ALA A 57 15.22 2.60 -26.04
CA ALA A 57 14.36 2.98 -24.90
C ALA A 57 13.73 1.79 -24.18
N ALA A 58 13.39 0.71 -24.90
CA ALA A 58 12.68 -0.44 -24.33
C ALA A 58 13.54 -1.28 -23.34
N PRO A 59 14.76 -1.72 -23.69
CA PRO A 59 15.67 -2.35 -22.71
C PRO A 59 15.96 -1.43 -21.52
N ASN A 60 16.21 -0.14 -21.76
CA ASN A 60 16.48 0.84 -20.71
C ASN A 60 15.29 1.01 -19.74
N TRP A 61 14.07 1.16 -20.27
CA TRP A 61 12.85 1.25 -19.47
C TRP A 61 12.63 -0.02 -18.64
N THR A 62 12.84 -1.19 -19.24
CA THR A 62 12.68 -2.48 -18.56
C THR A 62 13.70 -2.67 -17.45
N LEU A 63 14.95 -2.28 -17.67
CA LEU A 63 15.97 -2.30 -16.63
C LEU A 63 15.62 -1.34 -15.49
N PHE A 64 15.15 -0.13 -15.80
CA PHE A 64 14.67 0.82 -14.80
C PHE A 64 13.54 0.22 -13.95
N VAL A 65 12.51 -0.35 -14.58
CA VAL A 65 11.39 -1.02 -13.89
C VAL A 65 11.89 -2.17 -13.03
N ALA A 66 12.82 -2.98 -13.54
CA ALA A 66 13.38 -4.10 -12.80
C ALA A 66 14.12 -3.65 -11.53
N ILE A 67 15.02 -2.65 -11.63
CA ILE A 67 15.74 -2.09 -10.49
C ILE A 67 14.77 -1.44 -9.49
N PHE A 68 13.82 -0.64 -9.99
CA PHE A 68 12.85 0.05 -9.15
C PHE A 68 11.92 -0.92 -8.40
N THR A 69 11.55 -2.05 -9.01
CA THR A 69 10.66 -3.02 -8.38
C THR A 69 11.38 -4.12 -7.62
N CYS A 70 12.70 -4.32 -7.81
CA CYS A 70 13.49 -5.40 -7.22
C CYS A 70 13.38 -5.47 -5.68
N TRP A 71 13.36 -4.33 -5.02
CA TRP A 71 13.35 -4.27 -3.55
C TRP A 71 11.95 -4.43 -2.95
N ILE A 72 10.88 -4.18 -3.73
CA ILE A 72 9.50 -4.18 -3.21
C ILE A 72 9.08 -5.57 -2.69
N PRO A 73 9.22 -6.69 -3.43
CA PRO A 73 8.90 -8.02 -2.90
C PRO A 73 9.74 -8.37 -1.68
N GLY A 74 11.01 -7.98 -1.68
CA GLY A 74 11.93 -8.17 -0.55
C GLY A 74 11.39 -7.49 0.71
N LEU A 75 10.99 -6.22 0.63
CA LEU A 75 10.43 -5.49 1.77
C LEU A 75 9.09 -6.06 2.24
N LEU A 76 8.21 -6.48 1.31
CA LEU A 76 6.90 -7.05 1.64
C LEU A 76 7.00 -8.41 2.34
N VAL A 77 8.07 -9.18 2.11
CA VAL A 77 8.34 -10.45 2.82
C VAL A 77 9.14 -10.20 4.09
N TYR A 78 10.17 -9.34 4.02
CA TYR A 78 11.09 -9.09 5.12
C TYR A 78 10.43 -8.36 6.29
N PHE A 79 9.62 -7.33 6.05
CA PHE A 79 9.04 -6.55 7.16
C PHE A 79 8.08 -7.37 8.04
N PRO A 80 7.14 -8.17 7.49
CA PRO A 80 6.32 -9.04 8.32
C PRO A 80 7.15 -10.07 9.10
N TRP A 81 8.15 -10.67 8.46
CA TRP A 81 9.04 -11.63 9.11
C TRP A 81 9.89 -11.01 10.23
N ALA A 82 10.47 -9.84 9.98
CA ALA A 82 11.32 -9.13 10.94
C ALA A 82 10.51 -8.59 12.13
N TYR A 83 9.27 -8.15 11.90
CA TYR A 83 8.35 -7.73 12.96
C TYR A 83 8.05 -8.87 13.92
N ASP A 84 7.73 -10.05 13.39
CA ASP A 84 7.38 -11.24 14.17
C ASP A 84 8.58 -11.76 14.97
N ARG A 85 9.77 -11.86 14.34
CA ARG A 85 10.96 -12.42 15.00
C ARG A 85 11.72 -11.46 15.89
N GLN A 86 11.81 -10.19 15.53
CA GLN A 86 12.73 -9.26 16.19
C GLN A 86 12.02 -8.14 16.96
N ASN A 87 10.70 -7.97 16.83
CA ASN A 87 9.95 -6.84 17.40
C ASN A 87 10.50 -5.45 17.01
N LYS A 88 11.36 -5.38 15.97
CA LYS A 88 11.95 -4.16 15.41
C LYS A 88 11.08 -3.62 14.27
N PHE A 89 11.27 -2.35 13.91
CA PHE A 89 10.55 -1.69 12.80
C PHE A 89 9.01 -1.64 12.93
N LYS A 90 8.46 -1.63 14.15
CA LYS A 90 7.00 -1.66 14.40
C LYS A 90 6.19 -0.68 13.53
N ARG A 91 6.71 0.54 13.29
CA ARG A 91 6.03 1.55 12.47
C ARG A 91 5.97 1.17 10.99
N ILE A 92 7.08 0.72 10.40
CA ILE A 92 7.16 0.34 8.98
C ILE A 92 6.47 -1.00 8.73
N ALA A 93 6.62 -1.94 9.66
CA ALA A 93 5.92 -3.22 9.63
C ALA A 93 4.40 -3.01 9.69
N LYS A 94 3.90 -2.16 10.61
CA LYS A 94 2.47 -1.83 10.69
C LYS A 94 1.97 -1.13 9.42
N PHE A 95 2.81 -0.40 8.70
CA PHE A 95 2.46 0.18 7.40
C PHE A 95 2.38 -0.89 6.29
N SER A 96 3.34 -1.81 6.25
CA SER A 96 3.44 -2.88 5.25
C SER A 96 2.39 -3.99 5.44
N MET A 97 1.98 -4.21 6.69
CA MET A 97 0.91 -5.17 7.04
C MET A 97 -0.49 -4.67 6.70
N LYS A 98 -0.69 -3.36 6.44
CA LYS A 98 -2.00 -2.88 6.00
C LYS A 98 -2.28 -3.38 4.58
N PRO A 99 -3.37 -4.12 4.33
CA PRO A 99 -3.65 -4.66 3.00
C PRO A 99 -3.79 -3.57 1.94
N ARG A 100 -4.25 -2.37 2.32
CA ARG A 100 -4.32 -1.20 1.42
C ARG A 100 -2.96 -0.86 0.81
N THR A 101 -1.90 -0.86 1.63
CA THR A 101 -0.54 -0.58 1.19
C THR A 101 -0.04 -1.65 0.22
N SER A 102 -0.22 -2.92 0.58
CA SER A 102 0.17 -4.03 -0.29
C SER A 102 -0.56 -3.99 -1.63
N LEU A 103 -1.86 -3.68 -1.63
CA LEU A 103 -2.67 -3.56 -2.83
C LEU A 103 -2.13 -2.48 -3.77
N ILE A 104 -1.81 -1.28 -3.25
CA ILE A 104 -1.25 -0.17 -4.03
C ILE A 104 0.07 -0.57 -4.68
N PHE A 105 1.02 -1.15 -3.92
CA PHE A 105 2.31 -1.57 -4.46
C PHE A 105 2.15 -2.68 -5.52
N THR A 106 1.25 -3.65 -5.30
CA THR A 106 1.01 -4.72 -6.28
C THR A 106 0.32 -4.24 -7.55
N ALA A 107 -0.60 -3.27 -7.43
CA ALA A 107 -1.25 -2.67 -8.59
C ALA A 107 -0.26 -1.82 -9.41
N ALA A 108 0.53 -0.98 -8.76
CA ALA A 108 1.57 -0.18 -9.41
C ALA A 108 2.63 -1.07 -10.07
N GLY A 109 3.08 -2.12 -9.38
CA GLY A 109 4.01 -3.11 -9.93
C GLY A 109 3.44 -3.81 -11.16
N SER A 110 2.17 -4.23 -11.12
CA SER A 110 1.48 -4.84 -12.27
C SER A 110 1.44 -3.89 -13.47
N PHE A 111 1.12 -2.62 -13.26
CA PHE A 111 1.09 -1.63 -14.33
C PHE A 111 2.48 -1.39 -14.94
N LEU A 112 3.52 -1.24 -14.12
CA LEU A 112 4.89 -1.05 -14.59
C LEU A 112 5.39 -2.25 -15.39
N TRP A 113 5.12 -3.48 -14.92
CA TRP A 113 5.52 -4.70 -15.62
C TRP A 113 4.71 -4.96 -16.89
N ALA A 114 3.45 -4.52 -16.96
CA ALA A 114 2.69 -4.54 -18.20
C ALA A 114 3.31 -3.61 -19.25
N ALA A 115 3.66 -2.39 -18.87
CA ALA A 115 4.36 -1.44 -19.75
C ALA A 115 5.73 -1.98 -20.21
N ALA A 116 6.51 -2.56 -19.31
CA ALA A 116 7.79 -3.19 -19.63
C ALA A 116 7.63 -4.40 -20.59
N GLY A 117 6.66 -5.27 -20.34
CA GLY A 117 6.33 -6.41 -21.21
C GLY A 117 5.95 -5.98 -22.62
N ILE A 118 5.10 -4.96 -22.77
CA ILE A 118 4.74 -4.38 -24.08
C ILE A 118 5.97 -3.80 -24.76
N ALA A 119 6.76 -2.98 -24.06
CA ALA A 119 7.95 -2.34 -24.61
C ALA A 119 8.97 -3.37 -25.14
N MET A 120 9.28 -4.41 -24.35
CA MET A 120 10.19 -5.48 -24.78
C MET A 120 9.62 -6.33 -25.91
N THR A 121 8.31 -6.57 -25.94
CA THR A 121 7.67 -7.32 -27.03
C THR A 121 7.77 -6.56 -28.35
N VAL A 122 7.50 -5.25 -28.34
CA VAL A 122 7.66 -4.40 -29.53
C VAL A 122 9.12 -4.37 -29.97
N HIS A 123 10.06 -4.22 -29.03
CA HIS A 123 11.49 -4.23 -29.34
C HIS A 123 11.95 -5.56 -29.95
N ALA A 124 11.54 -6.70 -29.39
CA ALA A 124 11.95 -8.02 -29.85
C ALA A 124 11.32 -8.45 -31.19
N ASN A 125 10.17 -7.87 -31.56
CA ASN A 125 9.46 -8.19 -32.81
C ASN A 125 9.82 -7.27 -33.99
N LYS A 126 10.55 -6.18 -33.74
CA LYS A 126 10.97 -5.28 -34.81
C LYS A 126 12.11 -5.90 -35.62
N PRO A 127 11.96 -6.04 -36.95
CA PRO A 127 13.00 -6.65 -37.78
C PRO A 127 14.30 -5.86 -37.76
N GLU A 128 14.26 -4.53 -37.61
CA GLU A 128 15.46 -3.69 -37.49
C GLU A 128 16.34 -3.99 -36.26
N HIS A 129 15.78 -4.58 -35.20
CA HIS A 129 16.51 -4.88 -33.97
C HIS A 129 17.01 -6.33 -33.92
N CYS A 130 16.41 -7.23 -34.70
CA CYS A 130 16.75 -8.65 -34.72
C CYS A 130 17.40 -9.12 -36.03
N ASN A 131 17.29 -8.35 -37.12
CA ASN A 131 17.98 -8.66 -38.37
C ASN A 131 19.41 -8.12 -38.33
N LEU A 132 20.33 -8.88 -38.91
CA LEU A 132 21.74 -8.52 -38.93
C LEU A 132 21.97 -7.43 -39.99
N ASP A 133 22.54 -6.29 -39.58
CA ASP A 133 22.93 -5.25 -40.54
C ASP A 133 24.12 -5.75 -41.38
N SER A 134 23.84 -6.08 -42.64
CA SER A 134 24.83 -6.62 -43.59
C SER A 134 26.04 -5.70 -43.80
N SER A 135 25.88 -4.38 -43.62
CA SER A 135 26.98 -3.43 -43.77
C SER A 135 27.98 -3.55 -42.62
N ARG A 136 27.48 -3.62 -41.38
CA ARG A 136 28.27 -3.75 -40.15
C ARG A 136 28.82 -5.16 -39.95
N ALA A 137 28.04 -6.18 -40.33
CA ALA A 137 28.47 -7.57 -40.27
C ALA A 137 29.68 -7.85 -41.16
N ARG A 138 29.88 -7.09 -42.25
CA ARG A 138 31.08 -7.19 -43.08
C ARG A 138 32.30 -6.51 -42.46
N SER A 139 32.11 -5.54 -41.58
CA SER A 139 33.20 -4.79 -40.95
C SER A 139 33.63 -5.35 -39.58
N ASP A 140 32.76 -6.11 -38.91
CA ASP A 140 33.01 -6.61 -37.54
C ASP A 140 32.40 -8.01 -37.32
N ASP A 141 33.24 -9.04 -37.28
CA ASP A 141 32.84 -10.42 -37.01
C ASP A 141 32.27 -10.60 -35.58
N ALA A 142 32.69 -9.75 -34.63
CA ALA A 142 32.15 -9.77 -33.27
C ALA A 142 30.71 -9.24 -33.24
N TYR A 143 30.35 -8.34 -34.16
CA TYR A 143 28.95 -7.92 -34.34
C TYR A 143 28.10 -9.08 -34.86
N ALA A 144 28.55 -9.74 -35.94
CA ALA A 144 27.82 -10.85 -36.55
C ALA A 144 27.56 -12.02 -35.59
N SER A 145 28.52 -12.32 -34.71
CA SER A 145 28.40 -13.39 -33.71
C SER A 145 27.57 -13.00 -32.47
N ALA A 146 27.62 -11.74 -32.02
CA ALA A 146 26.88 -11.29 -30.84
C ALA A 146 25.40 -10.98 -31.13
N TRP A 147 25.06 -10.55 -32.35
CA TRP A 147 23.71 -10.06 -32.70
C TRP A 147 22.59 -11.11 -32.51
N PRO A 148 22.74 -12.37 -32.95
CA PRO A 148 21.71 -13.39 -32.74
C PRO A 148 21.46 -13.68 -31.25
N ALA A 149 22.53 -13.63 -30.44
CA ALA A 149 22.42 -13.82 -28.98
C ALA A 149 21.64 -12.65 -28.34
N GLN A 150 21.90 -11.41 -28.75
CA GLN A 150 21.15 -10.24 -28.29
C GLN A 150 19.65 -10.36 -28.63
N CYS A 151 19.30 -10.78 -29.85
CA CYS A 151 17.90 -10.94 -30.25
C CYS A 151 17.20 -12.05 -29.42
N ASN A 152 17.90 -13.16 -29.16
CA ASN A 152 17.39 -14.22 -28.29
C ASN A 152 17.20 -13.73 -26.84
N CYS A 153 18.15 -12.94 -26.32
CA CYS A 153 18.01 -12.30 -25.00
C CYS A 153 16.83 -11.33 -24.95
N ALA A 154 16.59 -10.54 -26.01
CA ALA A 154 15.45 -9.63 -26.08
C ALA A 154 14.10 -10.39 -26.08
N LYS A 155 13.99 -11.49 -26.82
CA LYS A 155 12.81 -12.38 -26.80
C LYS A 155 12.61 -13.03 -25.44
N ALA A 156 13.68 -13.52 -24.81
CA ALA A 156 13.63 -14.08 -23.48
C ALA A 156 13.21 -13.03 -22.44
N ALA A 157 13.75 -11.81 -22.53
CA ALA A 157 13.37 -10.69 -21.67
C ALA A 157 11.89 -10.31 -21.83
N ALA A 158 11.35 -10.32 -23.04
CA ALA A 158 9.91 -10.12 -23.27
C ALA A 158 9.10 -11.23 -22.58
N ALA A 159 9.46 -12.50 -22.76
CA ALA A 159 8.78 -13.63 -22.13
C ALA A 159 8.83 -13.55 -20.59
N PHE A 160 10.00 -13.32 -20.00
CA PHE A 160 10.15 -13.18 -18.55
C PHE A 160 9.40 -11.97 -18.00
N SER A 161 9.32 -10.86 -18.74
CA SER A 161 8.54 -9.68 -18.33
C SER A 161 7.04 -10.02 -18.24
N TRP A 162 6.51 -10.82 -19.18
CA TRP A 162 5.12 -11.29 -19.12
C TRP A 162 4.88 -12.28 -17.97
N PHE A 163 5.78 -13.24 -17.74
CA PHE A 163 5.68 -14.13 -16.59
C PHE A 163 5.71 -13.37 -15.26
N LEU A 164 6.56 -12.35 -15.17
CA LEU A 164 6.64 -11.49 -14.00
C LEU A 164 5.36 -10.67 -13.83
N LEU A 165 4.77 -10.14 -14.90
CA LEU A 165 3.44 -9.52 -14.86
C LEU A 165 2.38 -10.48 -14.31
N LEU A 166 2.32 -11.73 -14.80
CA LEU A 166 1.37 -12.73 -14.30
C LEU A 166 1.56 -12.99 -12.80
N MET A 167 2.80 -13.03 -12.31
CA MET A 167 3.10 -13.17 -10.88
C MET A 167 2.65 -11.93 -10.07
N TRP A 168 2.80 -10.73 -10.61
CA TRP A 168 2.26 -9.50 -10.02
C TRP A 168 0.73 -9.52 -9.97
N LEU A 169 0.05 -9.96 -11.04
CA LEU A 169 -1.40 -10.10 -11.08
C LEU A 169 -1.92 -11.17 -10.10
N ALA A 170 -1.23 -12.31 -9.99
CA ALA A 170 -1.57 -13.34 -9.00
C ALA A 170 -1.48 -12.79 -7.56
N THR A 171 -0.44 -12.01 -7.28
CA THR A 171 -0.24 -11.37 -5.97
C THR A 171 -1.26 -10.26 -5.70
N LEU A 172 -1.63 -9.51 -6.75
CA LEU A 172 -2.68 -8.50 -6.69
C LEU A 172 -4.03 -9.16 -6.38
N ALA A 173 -4.38 -10.25 -7.06
CA ALA A 173 -5.60 -11.02 -6.81
C ALA A 173 -5.65 -11.54 -5.36
N CYS A 174 -4.56 -12.13 -4.86
CA CYS A 174 -4.46 -12.54 -3.45
C CYS A 174 -4.69 -11.36 -2.50
N SER A 175 -4.15 -10.19 -2.82
CA SER A 175 -4.27 -8.98 -1.98
C SER A 175 -5.70 -8.40 -2.02
N ILE A 176 -6.39 -8.48 -3.16
CA ILE A 176 -7.82 -8.11 -3.28
C ILE A 176 -8.69 -9.05 -2.45
N ILE A 177 -8.46 -10.36 -2.51
CA ILE A 177 -9.21 -11.36 -1.73
C ILE A 177 -9.04 -11.10 -0.23
N LEU A 178 -7.81 -10.90 0.24
CA LEU A 178 -7.53 -10.56 1.64
C LEU A 178 -8.24 -9.27 2.07
N PHE A 179 -8.15 -8.23 1.24
CA PHE A 179 -8.81 -6.96 1.51
C PHE A 179 -10.33 -7.09 1.58
N TRP A 180 -10.93 -7.89 0.69
CA TRP A 180 -12.36 -8.16 0.69
C TRP A 180 -12.79 -8.90 1.96
N ASN A 181 -12.04 -9.92 2.37
CA ASN A 181 -12.31 -10.68 3.59
C ASN A 181 -12.24 -9.80 4.85
N GLU A 182 -11.22 -8.96 4.96
CA GLU A 182 -11.12 -8.01 6.07
C GLU A 182 -12.30 -7.02 6.09
N LYS A 183 -12.70 -6.51 4.93
CA LYS A 183 -13.85 -5.60 4.81
C LYS A 183 -15.15 -6.29 5.25
N GLN A 184 -15.35 -7.54 4.85
CA GLN A 184 -16.52 -8.34 5.26
C GLN A 184 -16.53 -8.58 6.78
N LEU A 185 -15.38 -8.93 7.37
CA LEU A 185 -15.25 -9.15 8.80
C LEU A 185 -15.52 -7.86 9.60
N ALA A 186 -14.93 -6.74 9.18
CA ALA A 186 -15.17 -5.45 9.81
C ALA A 186 -16.65 -5.04 9.75
N HIS A 187 -17.33 -5.35 8.64
CA HIS A 187 -18.76 -5.07 8.51
C HIS A 187 -19.63 -5.95 9.43
N LYS A 188 -19.28 -7.24 9.58
CA LYS A 188 -19.96 -8.15 10.53
C LYS A 188 -19.77 -7.68 11.97
N ASN A 189 -18.54 -7.39 12.37
CA ASN A 189 -18.24 -6.92 13.73
C ASN A 189 -18.96 -5.60 14.05
N LEU A 190 -19.06 -4.68 13.08
CA LEU A 190 -19.80 -3.43 13.27
C LEU A 190 -21.31 -3.66 13.41
N LYS A 191 -21.87 -4.64 12.68
CA LYS A 191 -23.27 -5.02 12.80
C LYS A 191 -23.56 -5.66 14.16
N GLU A 192 -22.70 -6.58 14.62
CA GLU A 192 -22.81 -7.21 15.95
C GLU A 192 -22.70 -6.18 17.08
N PHE A 193 -21.76 -5.23 16.97
CA PHE A 193 -21.64 -4.14 17.94
C PHE A 193 -22.94 -3.31 18.03
N ARG A 194 -23.51 -2.92 16.88
CA ARG A 194 -24.78 -2.18 16.85
C ARG A 194 -25.94 -3.01 17.41
N GLN A 195 -25.98 -4.32 17.15
CA GLN A 195 -27.01 -5.20 17.70
C GLN A 195 -26.89 -5.34 19.21
N ASN A 196 -25.68 -5.46 19.74
CA ASN A 196 -25.43 -5.51 21.18
C ASN A 196 -25.80 -4.19 21.87
N GLU A 197 -25.52 -3.04 21.26
CA GLU A 197 -25.96 -1.73 21.78
C GLU A 197 -27.49 -1.62 21.82
N GLN A 198 -28.19 -2.08 20.77
CA GLN A 198 -29.66 -2.09 20.75
C GLN A 198 -30.26 -3.03 21.79
N GLN A 199 -29.65 -4.20 22.01
CA GLN A 199 -30.09 -5.13 23.06
C GLN A 199 -29.87 -4.55 24.46
N GLN A 200 -28.74 -3.87 24.69
CA GLN A 200 -28.49 -3.20 25.97
C GLN A 200 -29.48 -2.06 26.24
N GLN A 201 -29.85 -1.29 25.22
CA GLN A 201 -30.86 -0.23 25.35
C GLN A 201 -32.26 -0.80 25.66
N GLN A 202 -32.67 -1.88 24.98
CA GLN A 202 -33.94 -2.55 25.26
C GLN A 202 -33.98 -3.16 26.66
N GLN A 203 -32.87 -3.73 27.12
CA GLN A 203 -32.76 -4.26 28.47
C GLN A 203 -32.91 -3.15 29.52
N GLN A 204 -32.26 -2.00 29.30
CA GLN A 204 -32.38 -0.85 30.20
C GLN A 204 -33.82 -0.30 30.25
N GLU A 205 -34.49 -0.20 29.11
CA GLU A 205 -35.89 0.25 29.05
C GLU A 205 -36.83 -0.70 29.80
N TYR A 206 -36.63 -2.03 29.65
CA TYR A 206 -37.41 -3.03 30.37
C TYR A 206 -37.20 -2.99 31.89
N ASP A 207 -35.95 -2.82 32.33
CA ASP A 207 -35.61 -2.71 33.75
C ASP A 207 -36.19 -1.40 34.37
N GLU A 208 -36.23 -0.31 33.61
CA GLU A 208 -36.84 0.97 34.03
C GLU A 208 -38.38 0.87 34.11
N GLU A 209 -39.01 0.17 33.17
CA GLU A 209 -40.47 -0.06 33.18
C GLU A 209 -40.88 -0.95 34.37
N GLN A 210 -40.11 -2.02 34.68
CA GLN A 210 -40.34 -2.84 35.87
C GLN A 210 -40.11 -2.08 37.18
N ALA A 211 -39.13 -1.18 37.23
CA ALA A 211 -38.88 -0.37 38.42
C ALA A 211 -39.98 0.69 38.68
N THR A 212 -40.72 1.07 37.63
CA THR A 212 -41.74 2.12 37.69
C THR A 212 -43.15 1.57 37.87
N GLU A 213 -43.35 0.24 37.87
CA GLU A 213 -44.65 -0.35 38.18
C GLU A 213 -45.04 0.02 39.63
N PRO A 214 -46.03 0.93 39.82
CA PRO A 214 -46.33 1.45 41.13
C PRO A 214 -46.89 0.29 41.96
N LEU A 215 -46.20 -0.04 43.05
CA LEU A 215 -46.67 -0.96 44.08
C LEU A 215 -48.14 -0.62 44.38
N HIS A 216 -49.07 -1.37 43.81
CA HIS A 216 -50.49 -1.25 44.08
C HIS A 216 -50.67 -1.80 45.48
N SER A 217 -50.37 -0.96 46.46
CA SER A 217 -50.55 -1.24 47.87
C SER A 217 -52.05 -1.48 48.06
N PRO A 218 -52.50 -2.71 48.36
CA PRO A 218 -53.89 -2.91 48.69
C PRO A 218 -54.16 -2.08 49.95
N ALA A 219 -55.14 -1.19 49.84
CA ALA A 219 -55.52 -0.26 50.88
C ALA A 219 -56.07 -1.01 52.10
N ASP A 220 -55.19 -1.45 53.01
CA ASP A 220 -55.58 -1.82 54.36
C ASP A 220 -55.39 -0.63 55.29
N LYS A 221 -56.53 -0.11 55.74
CA LYS A 221 -56.63 0.88 56.81
C LYS A 221 -56.20 0.23 58.12
N HIS A 222 -54.96 0.44 58.53
CA HIS A 222 -54.62 0.36 59.95
C HIS A 222 -53.87 1.60 60.43
N GLU A 223 -54.45 2.18 61.45
CA GLU A 223 -54.07 3.37 62.17
C GLU A 223 -52.91 3.03 63.15
N ILE A 224 -52.37 4.07 63.79
CA ILE A 224 -51.48 4.06 64.98
C ILE A 224 -49.95 3.87 64.71
N PRO A 225 -49.03 4.30 65.61
CA PRO A 225 -48.41 5.63 65.74
C PRO A 225 -46.87 5.63 65.59
N ALA A 226 -46.27 6.81 65.46
CA ALA A 226 -44.83 7.06 65.53
C ALA A 226 -44.23 6.85 66.95
N PRO A 227 -42.91 7.02 67.16
CA PRO A 227 -41.76 6.38 66.50
C PRO A 227 -40.87 5.66 67.54
N THR A 228 -40.09 4.65 67.16
CA THR A 228 -38.98 4.18 68.03
C THR A 228 -37.79 3.74 67.19
N MET A 229 -36.68 4.45 67.39
CA MET A 229 -35.35 4.05 66.97
C MET A 229 -35.01 2.68 67.55
N SER A 230 -34.75 1.68 66.72
CA SER A 230 -33.99 0.51 67.13
C SER A 230 -33.32 -0.16 65.94
N ASN A 231 -31.98 -0.13 65.97
CA ASN A 231 -31.00 -1.02 65.37
C ASN A 231 -31.52 -2.16 64.47
N ILE A 232 -31.09 -2.13 63.21
CA ILE A 232 -31.08 -3.31 62.33
C ILE A 232 -29.61 -3.68 62.03
N PRO A 233 -29.21 -4.95 62.20
CA PRO A 233 -27.88 -5.43 61.83
C PRO A 233 -27.72 -5.50 60.30
N ILE A 234 -26.56 -5.05 59.84
CA ILE A 234 -26.12 -5.17 58.45
C ILE A 234 -25.71 -6.64 58.23
N ASP A 235 -26.63 -7.47 57.74
CA ASP A 235 -26.28 -8.76 57.16
C ASP A 235 -25.98 -8.59 55.67
N SER A 236 -24.73 -8.92 55.36
CA SER A 236 -24.07 -8.89 54.06
C SER A 236 -24.72 -9.86 53.07
N VAL A 237 -25.65 -9.35 52.26
CA VAL A 237 -26.01 -9.97 50.98
C VAL A 237 -24.89 -9.66 49.99
N GLN A 238 -24.09 -10.67 49.73
CA GLN A 238 -22.97 -10.67 48.80
C GLN A 238 -23.51 -10.60 47.37
N GLN A 239 -23.75 -9.39 46.87
CA GLN A 239 -23.83 -9.15 45.43
C GLN A 239 -22.51 -9.59 44.79
N PRO A 240 -22.52 -10.36 43.69
CA PRO A 240 -21.34 -10.47 42.86
C PRO A 240 -21.07 -9.08 42.28
N LEU A 241 -20.11 -8.36 42.87
CA LEU A 241 -19.54 -7.16 42.30
C LEU A 241 -19.09 -7.49 40.87
N TYR A 242 -19.84 -6.98 39.90
CA TYR A 242 -19.23 -6.53 38.67
C TYR A 242 -18.16 -5.52 39.09
N ALA A 243 -16.92 -5.99 39.17
CA ALA A 243 -15.79 -5.11 39.34
C ALA A 243 -15.86 -4.10 38.17
N PRO A 244 -15.96 -2.79 38.44
CA PRO A 244 -15.63 -1.82 37.43
C PRO A 244 -14.19 -2.16 37.04
N SER A 245 -13.96 -2.47 35.76
CA SER A 245 -12.62 -2.51 35.22
C SER A 245 -12.01 -1.14 35.49
N THR A 246 -11.26 -1.04 36.59
CA THR A 246 -10.38 0.07 36.90
C THR A 246 -9.32 0.07 35.81
N SER A 247 -9.62 0.78 34.74
CA SER A 247 -8.58 1.41 33.95
C SER A 247 -7.65 2.12 34.94
N PRO A 248 -6.33 1.88 34.85
CA PRO A 248 -5.40 2.59 35.71
C PRO A 248 -5.62 4.10 35.50
N PRO A 249 -5.68 4.89 36.58
CA PRO A 249 -5.77 6.33 36.45
C PRO A 249 -4.61 6.83 35.59
N PRO A 250 -4.83 7.77 34.66
CA PRO A 250 -3.74 8.40 33.94
C PRO A 250 -2.75 8.97 34.98
N PRO A 251 -1.44 8.90 34.70
CA PRO A 251 -0.42 9.35 35.64
C PRO A 251 -0.70 10.80 36.07
N PRO A 252 -0.43 11.16 37.33
CA PRO A 252 -0.67 12.50 37.83
C PRO A 252 0.13 13.49 36.99
N ILE A 253 -0.59 14.35 36.27
CA ILE A 253 -0.02 15.55 35.69
C ILE A 253 0.48 16.34 36.88
N ALA A 254 1.80 16.46 36.99
CA ALA A 254 2.44 17.28 37.99
C ALA A 254 1.82 18.69 37.91
N ALA A 255 1.11 19.07 38.97
CA ALA A 255 0.63 20.42 39.17
C ALA A 255 1.85 21.34 39.38
N HIS A 256 2.42 21.81 38.29
CA HIS A 256 3.16 23.06 38.30
C HIS A 256 2.12 24.19 38.36
N GLY A 257 2.21 24.99 39.43
CA GLY A 257 1.40 26.17 39.64
C GLY A 257 1.50 27.11 38.45
N GLY A 258 0.49 27.06 37.59
CA GLY A 258 0.28 27.98 36.50
C GLY A 258 -0.65 29.09 36.97
N ALA A 259 -0.08 30.29 37.12
CA ALA A 259 -0.86 31.52 37.03
C ALA A 259 -1.75 31.44 35.77
N GLY A 260 -3.03 31.79 35.94
CA GLY A 260 -4.05 31.61 34.92
C GLY A 260 -3.67 32.24 33.58
N TYR A 261 -3.31 31.41 32.62
CA TYR A 261 -3.34 31.73 31.20
C TYR A 261 -4.53 31.00 30.60
N TYR A 262 -5.60 31.75 30.39
CA TYR A 262 -6.67 31.40 29.47
C TYR A 262 -6.03 31.17 28.10
N HIS A 263 -5.95 29.91 27.66
CA HIS A 263 -5.69 29.60 26.27
C HIS A 263 -6.96 29.95 25.48
N HIS A 264 -7.04 31.23 25.10
CA HIS A 264 -7.73 31.66 23.90
C HIS A 264 -7.18 30.81 22.75
N THR A 265 -7.98 29.92 22.19
CA THR A 265 -7.75 29.48 20.82
C THR A 265 -7.84 30.75 19.97
N PRO A 266 -6.77 31.16 19.26
CA PRO A 266 -6.88 32.27 18.33
C PRO A 266 -7.90 31.85 17.29
N GLU A 267 -9.03 32.54 17.26
CA GLU A 267 -9.90 32.58 16.10
C GLU A 267 -8.99 32.88 14.90
N PRO A 268 -9.04 32.09 13.82
CA PRO A 268 -8.26 32.41 12.63
C PRO A 268 -8.62 33.86 12.25
N PRO A 269 -7.64 34.75 12.01
CA PRO A 269 -7.95 36.13 11.67
C PRO A 269 -8.89 36.09 10.47
N MET A 270 -10.08 36.67 10.62
CA MET A 270 -10.90 37.04 9.48
C MET A 270 -10.03 37.99 8.65
N THR A 271 -9.36 37.42 7.66
CA THR A 271 -8.69 38.16 6.61
C THR A 271 -9.77 38.98 5.94
N SER A 272 -9.79 40.27 6.27
CA SER A 272 -10.46 41.28 5.47
C SER A 272 -9.99 41.09 4.04
N PHE A 273 -10.92 40.71 3.17
CA PHE A 273 -10.71 40.77 1.73
C PHE A 273 -10.41 42.23 1.39
N THR A 274 -9.13 42.53 1.29
CA THR A 274 -8.68 43.77 0.66
C THR A 274 -8.93 43.56 -0.84
N PRO A 275 -9.72 44.41 -1.53
CA PRO A 275 -9.94 44.28 -2.95
C PRO A 275 -8.58 44.24 -3.67
N GLU A 276 -8.31 43.12 -4.31
CA GLU A 276 -7.13 42.96 -5.16
C GLU A 276 -7.22 44.01 -6.27
N PRO A 277 -6.20 44.89 -6.43
CA PRO A 277 -6.17 45.80 -7.56
C PRO A 277 -6.15 44.97 -8.85
N PRO A 278 -6.82 45.45 -9.92
CA PRO A 278 -6.93 44.69 -11.16
C PRO A 278 -5.54 44.26 -11.65
N PHE A 279 -5.41 42.96 -11.88
CA PHE A 279 -4.23 42.33 -12.45
C PHE A 279 -3.86 43.05 -13.76
N ILE A 280 -2.80 43.86 -13.73
CA ILE A 280 -2.17 44.39 -14.92
C ILE A 280 -1.21 43.30 -15.40
N PRO A 281 -1.47 42.65 -16.56
CA PRO A 281 -0.55 41.65 -17.08
C PRO A 281 0.83 42.30 -17.29
N PRO A 282 1.92 41.64 -16.86
CA PRO A 282 3.26 42.16 -17.10
C PRO A 282 3.47 42.31 -18.61
N GLN A 283 3.68 43.55 -19.03
CA GLN A 283 4.06 43.87 -20.39
C GLN A 283 5.37 43.11 -20.68
N PRO A 284 5.46 42.34 -21.79
CA PRO A 284 6.65 41.57 -22.11
C PRO A 284 7.84 42.52 -22.24
N THR A 285 8.68 42.52 -21.22
CA THR A 285 10.00 43.16 -21.29
C THR A 285 10.79 42.28 -22.24
N ALA A 286 11.14 42.83 -23.40
CA ALA A 286 12.00 42.19 -24.38
C ALA A 286 13.33 41.86 -23.72
N SER A 287 13.45 40.64 -23.19
CA SER A 287 14.71 40.10 -22.71
C SER A 287 15.53 39.78 -23.95
N THR A 288 16.46 40.68 -24.26
CA THR A 288 17.56 40.46 -25.20
C THR A 288 18.27 39.17 -24.81
N THR A 289 17.90 38.09 -25.47
CA THR A 289 18.52 36.78 -25.30
C THR A 289 19.89 36.84 -25.98
N PRO A 290 21.01 36.55 -25.30
CA PRO A 290 22.26 36.31 -25.99
C PRO A 290 22.08 35.06 -26.86
N ALA A 291 22.47 35.17 -28.13
CA ALA A 291 22.38 34.13 -29.13
C ALA A 291 22.95 32.81 -28.60
N PHE A 292 22.06 31.87 -28.27
CA PHE A 292 22.43 30.49 -28.03
C PHE A 292 22.80 29.90 -29.38
N ASN A 293 24.09 29.59 -29.53
CA ASN A 293 24.62 28.90 -30.71
C ASN A 293 23.74 27.72 -31.07
N ALA A 294 23.31 27.72 -32.33
CA ALA A 294 22.50 26.70 -32.95
C ALA A 294 23.08 25.31 -32.65
N MET A 295 22.26 24.47 -32.02
CA MET A 295 22.47 23.03 -31.99
C MET A 295 22.46 22.53 -33.44
N PRO A 296 23.44 21.71 -33.89
CA PRO A 296 23.45 21.20 -35.25
C PRO A 296 22.18 20.41 -35.52
N GLN A 297 21.44 20.81 -36.55
CA GLN A 297 20.29 20.08 -37.07
C GLN A 297 20.67 18.62 -37.34
N PRO A 298 19.84 17.63 -36.94
CA PRO A 298 20.02 16.26 -37.38
C PRO A 298 19.84 16.21 -38.90
N TYR A 299 20.90 15.78 -39.60
CA TYR A 299 20.87 15.49 -41.02
C TYR A 299 19.83 14.39 -41.27
N TYR A 300 18.66 14.77 -41.78
CA TYR A 300 17.74 13.81 -42.39
C TYR A 300 18.36 13.37 -43.71
N HIS A 301 18.90 12.15 -43.76
CA HIS A 301 19.17 11.48 -45.02
C HIS A 301 17.83 11.25 -45.72
N GLN A 302 17.56 12.08 -46.74
CA GLN A 302 16.47 11.91 -47.67
C GLN A 302 16.73 10.62 -48.45
N GLN A 303 16.04 9.56 -48.07
CA GLN A 303 16.07 8.27 -48.75
C GLN A 303 15.39 8.46 -50.11
N GLN A 304 16.18 8.54 -51.18
CA GLN A 304 15.67 8.56 -52.55
C GLN A 304 14.87 7.27 -52.78
N GLN A 305 13.56 7.41 -53.00
CA GLN A 305 12.74 6.34 -53.54
C GLN A 305 13.17 6.08 -55.00
N PRO A 306 13.49 4.83 -55.37
CA PRO A 306 13.66 4.47 -56.76
C PRO A 306 12.29 4.45 -57.45
N TYR A 307 12.14 5.26 -58.49
CA TYR A 307 11.05 5.15 -59.44
C TYR A 307 11.16 3.80 -60.16
N HIS A 308 10.08 3.00 -60.10
CA HIS A 308 9.80 1.89 -61.00
C HIS A 308 8.41 2.10 -61.59
#